data_AF-A0A926VRB7-F1
#
_entry.id   AF-A0A926VRB7-F1
#
_cell.length_a   1.000
_cell.length_b   1.000
_cell.length_c   1.000
_cell.angle_alpha   90.00
_cell.angle_beta   90.00
_cell.angle_gamma   90.00
#
_symmetry.space_group_name_H-M   'P 1'
#
loop_
_entity.id
_entity.type
_entity.pdbx_description
1 polymer ?
#
loop_
_entity_poly.entity_id
_entity_poly.type
_entity_poly.pdbx_seq_one_letter_code
_entity_poly.pdbx_strand_id
1 'polypeptide(L)' 'MDIEEFFSRLDAGENDFSGVDLSGAVLSEVDLSGINLSGADLSGALLCKAS' A
#
# COMPACT_ATOMS: atom_id res chain seq x y z
N MET A 1 5.52 7.93 -2.10
CA MET A 1 4.17 8.38 -2.51
C MET A 1 3.43 8.76 -1.24
N ASP A 2 2.53 9.74 -1.26
CA ASP A 2 1.73 10.01 -0.06
C ASP A 2 0.58 8.99 0.08
N ILE A 3 0.01 8.89 1.28
CA ILE A 3 -1.01 7.88 1.57
C ILE A 3 -2.34 8.18 0.86
N GLU A 4 -2.65 9.45 0.62
CA GLU A 4 -3.87 9.90 -0.06
C GLU A 4 -3.84 9.49 -1.54
N GLU A 5 -2.70 9.67 -2.21
CA GLU A 5 -2.46 9.25 -3.59
C GLU A 5 -2.49 7.73 -3.72
N PHE A 6 -1.94 7.00 -2.75
CA PHE A 6 -2.05 5.54 -2.71
C PHE A 6 -3.52 5.09 -2.73
N PHE A 7 -4.35 5.64 -1.84
CA PHE A 7 -5.77 5.28 -1.77
C PHE A 7 -6.55 5.73 -3.00
N SER A 8 -6.29 6.93 -3.52
CA SER A 8 -6.93 7.39 -4.76
C SER A 8 -6.66 6.46 -5.94
N ARG A 9 -5.46 5.90 -6.04
CA ARG A 9 -5.09 4.94 -7.10
C ARG A 9 -5.71 3.57 -6.87
N LEU A 10 -5.73 3.12 -5.62
CA LEU A 10 -6.39 1.88 -5.21
C LEU A 10 -7.90 1.92 -5.54
N ASP A 11 -8.57 3.03 -5.22
CA ASP A 11 -9.99 3.27 -5.52
C ASP A 11 -10.27 3.38 -7.03
N ALA A 12 -9.28 3.81 -7.81
CA ALA A 12 -9.34 3.79 -9.27
C ALA A 12 -9.19 2.37 -9.88
N GLY A 13 -8.96 1.36 -9.04
CA GLY A 13 -8.78 -0.03 -9.46
C GLY A 13 -7.36 -0.37 -9.89
N GLU A 14 -6.38 0.48 -9.57
CA GLU A 14 -4.98 0.13 -9.78
C GLU A 14 -4.56 -0.97 -8.82
N ASN A 15 -3.79 -1.92 -9.33
CA ASN A 15 -3.29 -3.07 -8.59
C ASN A 15 -1.77 -3.25 -8.74
N ASP A 16 -1.09 -2.39 -9.49
CA ASP A 16 0.36 -2.39 -9.63
C ASP A 16 0.99 -1.21 -8.91
N PHE A 17 1.58 -1.52 -7.76
CA PHE A 17 2.35 -0.63 -6.94
C PHE A 17 3.77 -1.19 -6.79
N SER A 18 4.31 -1.80 -7.84
CA SER A 18 5.71 -2.25 -7.82
C SER A 18 6.68 -1.07 -7.74
N GLY A 19 7.73 -1.22 -6.94
CA GLY A 19 8.78 -0.20 -6.79
C GLY A 19 8.38 1.09 -6.07
N VAL A 20 7.16 1.20 -5.55
CA VAL A 20 6.72 2.43 -4.86
C VAL A 20 7.34 2.55 -3.47
N ASP A 21 7.57 3.79 -3.03
CA ASP A 21 7.92 4.08 -1.64
C ASP A 21 6.63 4.27 -0.81
N LEU A 22 6.40 3.32 0.10
CA LEU A 22 5.36 3.28 1.12
C LEU A 22 5.99 3.21 2.52
N SER A 23 7.23 3.66 2.68
CA SER A 23 7.90 3.67 3.97
C SER A 23 7.12 4.52 4.99
N GLY A 24 6.97 3.97 6.21
CA GLY A 24 6.19 4.62 7.27
C GLY A 24 4.68 4.72 7.02
N ALA A 25 4.15 4.16 5.92
CA ALA A 25 2.73 4.24 5.59
C ALA A 25 1.86 3.50 6.61
N VAL A 26 0.69 4.06 6.94
CA VAL A 26 -0.32 3.37 7.74
C VAL A 26 -1.27 2.64 6.79
N LEU A 27 -1.07 1.33 6.68
CA LEU A 27 -1.82 0.43 5.78
C LEU A 27 -2.65 -0.58 6.59
N SER A 28 -2.88 -0.30 7.88
CA SER A 28 -3.80 -1.07 8.73
C SER A 28 -5.21 -1.01 8.17
N GLU A 29 -5.91 -2.14 8.17
CA GLU A 29 -7.28 -2.29 7.61
C GLU A 29 -7.38 -2.26 6.06
N VAL A 30 -6.28 -2.14 5.32
CA VAL A 30 -6.32 -2.16 3.85
C VAL A 30 -6.26 -3.60 3.33
N ASP A 31 -7.24 -3.99 2.51
CA ASP A 31 -7.14 -5.25 1.77
C ASP A 31 -6.15 -5.10 0.60
N LEU A 32 -4.92 -5.52 0.85
CA LEU A 32 -3.86 -5.56 -0.17
C LEU A 32 -3.85 -6.89 -0.95
N SER A 33 -4.90 -7.71 -0.83
CA SER A 33 -4.98 -9.00 -1.53
C SER A 33 -5.01 -8.79 -3.05
N GLY A 34 -4.04 -9.36 -3.75
CA GLY A 34 -3.92 -9.22 -5.21
C GLY A 34 -3.24 -7.93 -5.67
N ILE A 35 -2.77 -7.08 -4.75
CA ILE A 35 -1.97 -5.90 -5.07
C ILE A 35 -0.51 -6.31 -5.28
N ASN A 36 0.06 -5.93 -6.42
CA ASN A 36 1.48 -6.12 -6.72
C ASN A 36 2.31 -5.06 -5.99
N LEU A 37 2.98 -5.47 -4.92
CA LEU A 37 3.92 -4.64 -4.15
C LEU A 37 5.38 -5.04 -4.41
N SER A 38 5.66 -5.68 -5.55
CA SER A 38 7.02 -6.18 -5.85
C SER A 38 8.02 -5.03 -5.86
N GLY A 39 9.03 -5.11 -4.99
CA GLY A 39 10.05 -4.07 -4.87
C GLY A 39 9.59 -2.76 -4.23
N ALA A 40 8.37 -2.70 -3.70
CA ALA A 40 7.92 -1.54 -2.91
C ALA A 40 8.72 -1.45 -1.59
N ASP A 41 9.05 -0.23 -1.17
CA ASP A 41 9.62 0.01 0.14
C ASP A 41 8.50 0.09 1.19
N LEU A 42 8.44 -0.90 2.07
CA LEU A 42 7.49 -0.98 3.19
C LEU A 42 8.18 -0.75 4.54
N SER A 43 9.38 -0.18 4.54
CA SER A 43 10.17 0.04 5.77
C SER A 43 9.38 0.89 6.76
N GLY A 44 9.07 0.33 7.93
CA GLY A 44 8.31 1.02 8.97
C GLY A 44 6.82 1.20 8.68
N ALA A 45 6.28 0.59 7.61
CA ALA A 45 4.84 0.60 7.35
C ALA A 45 4.07 -0.18 8.43
N LEU A 46 2.93 0.35 8.86
CA LEU A 46 2.03 -0.31 9.80
C LEU A 46 1.04 -1.20 9.03
N LEU A 47 1.31 -2.50 9.01
CA LEU A 47 0.49 -3.54 8.36
C LEU A 47 -0.27 -4.36 9.42
N CYS A 48 -1.08 -3.72 10.26
CA CYS A 48 -1.93 -4.48 11.18
C CYS A 48 -3.14 -5.00 10.42
N LYS A 49 -3.17 -6.33 10.17
CA LYS A 49 -4.41 -7.02 9.81
C LYS A 49 -5.31 -7.06 11.04
N ALA A 50 -6.54 -6.55 10.92
CA ALA A 50 -7.60 -6.95 11.85
C ALA A 50 -7.78 -8.48 11.77
N SER A 51 -7.78 -9.12 12.93
CA SER A 51 -7.96 -10.57 13.12
C SER A 51 -9.35 -11.05 12.73
#